data_AF-A0A425WLB9-F1
#
_entry.id   AF-A0A425WLB9-F1
#
_cell.length_a   1.000
_cell.length_b   1.000
_cell.length_c   1.000
_cell.angle_alpha   90.00
_cell.angle_beta   90.00
_cell.angle_gamma   90.00
#
_symmetry.space_group_name_H-M   'P 1'
#
loop_
_entity.id
_entity.type
_entity.pdbx_description
1 polymer ?
#
loop_
_entity_poly.entity_id
_entity_poly.type
_entity_poly.pdbx_seq_one_letter_code
_entity_poly.pdbx_strand_id
1 'polypeptide(L)' 'YIETGMVNEDVMGKEAIDHLVSLHPLGRLGRPEEIAHGIVFLVENEFTTGIHLYIDGGYTAQ' A
#
# COMPACT_ATOMS: atom_id res chain seq x y z
N TYR A 1 -2.95 2.44 1.54
CA TYR A 1 -3.54 1.63 2.62
C TYR A 1 -3.37 0.16 2.30
N ILE A 2 -3.09 -0.64 3.34
CA ILE A 2 -2.73 -2.06 3.21
C ILE A 2 -3.70 -2.89 4.05
N GLU A 3 -4.19 -3.99 3.49
CA GLU A 3 -4.99 -4.98 4.21
C GLU A 3 -4.15 -5.63 5.31
N THR A 4 -4.60 -5.52 6.55
CA THR A 4 -3.91 -6.03 7.74
C THR A 4 -4.93 -6.42 8.81
N GLY A 5 -4.46 -6.98 9.92
CA GLY A 5 -5.31 -7.18 11.10
C GLY A 5 -5.92 -5.89 11.68
N MET A 6 -5.35 -4.72 11.38
CA MET A 6 -5.90 -3.42 11.80
C MET A 6 -6.78 -2.75 10.74
N VAL A 7 -6.64 -3.15 9.48
CA VAL A 7 -7.30 -2.52 8.33
C VAL A 7 -7.95 -3.63 7.51
N ASN A 8 -9.20 -3.93 7.82
CA ASN A 8 -10.05 -4.89 7.13
C ASN A 8 -11.52 -4.57 7.43
N GLU A 9 -12.43 -5.24 6.73
CA GLU A 9 -13.87 -5.01 6.86
C GLU A 9 -14.41 -5.34 8.26
N ASP A 10 -13.90 -6.39 8.92
CA ASP A 10 -14.36 -6.76 10.27
C ASP A 10 -14.04 -5.70 11.32
N VAL A 11 -12.91 -4.99 11.15
CA VAL A 11 -12.44 -3.97 12.08
C VAL A 11 -13.01 -2.59 11.78
N MET A 12 -13.16 -2.22 10.50
CA MET A 12 -13.50 -0.86 10.08
C MET A 12 -14.89 -0.73 9.46
N GLY A 13 -15.53 -1.84 9.11
CA GLY A 13 -16.78 -1.86 8.36
C GLY A 13 -16.59 -1.63 6.86
N LYS A 14 -17.56 -2.11 6.08
CA LYS A 14 -17.51 -2.10 4.62
C LYS A 14 -17.41 -0.69 4.02
N GLU A 15 -18.17 0.27 4.54
CA GLU A 15 -18.17 1.65 4.03
C GLU A 15 -16.79 2.31 4.16
N ALA A 16 -16.12 2.11 5.29
CA ALA A 16 -14.77 2.62 5.48
C ALA A 16 -13.78 1.97 4.52
N ILE A 17 -13.86 0.65 4.31
CA ILE A 17 -13.00 -0.06 3.36
C ILE A 17 -13.26 0.40 1.92
N ASP A 18 -14.51 0.52 1.49
CA ASP A 18 -14.87 1.02 0.16
C ASP A 18 -14.32 2.45 -0.06
N HIS A 19 -14.41 3.30 0.97
CA HIS A 19 -13.80 4.63 0.92
C HIS A 19 -12.28 4.53 0.73
N LEU A 20 -11.58 3.73 1.55
CA LEU A 20 -10.14 3.55 1.40
C LEU A 20 -9.78 3.01 0.01
N VAL A 21 -10.51 2.04 -0.52
CA VAL A 21 -10.33 1.50 -1.87
C VAL A 21 -10.46 2.61 -2.92
N SER A 22 -11.47 3.48 -2.81
CA SER A 22 -11.71 4.58 -3.75
C SER A 22 -10.56 5.58 -3.84
N LEU A 23 -9.73 5.68 -2.80
CA LEU A 23 -8.55 6.54 -2.80
C LEU A 23 -7.43 6.01 -3.71
N HIS A 24 -7.42 4.72 -4.05
CA HIS A 24 -6.33 4.12 -4.81
C HIS A 24 -6.75 3.98 -6.27
N PRO A 25 -6.01 4.56 -7.24
CA PRO A 25 -6.26 4.33 -8.66
C PRO A 25 -6.33 2.85 -9.08
N LEU A 26 -5.59 1.97 -8.41
CA LEU A 26 -5.68 0.51 -8.64
C LEU A 26 -7.00 -0.13 -8.16
N GLY A 27 -7.86 0.60 -7.47
CA GLY A 27 -9.19 0.14 -7.07
C GLY A 27 -9.19 -0.98 -6.02
N ARG A 28 -8.12 -1.08 -5.21
CA ARG A 28 -8.04 -2.01 -4.09
C ARG A 28 -7.04 -1.55 -3.03
N LEU A 29 -7.14 -2.13 -1.83
CA LEU A 29 -6.06 -2.05 -0.85
C LEU A 29 -4.84 -2.84 -1.33
N GLY A 30 -3.65 -2.39 -0.92
CA GLY A 30 -2.43 -3.17 -1.09
C GLY A 30 -2.41 -4.37 -0.13
N ARG A 31 -1.59 -5.37 -0.43
CA ARG A 31 -1.31 -6.50 0.46
C ARG A 31 0.05 -6.33 1.13
N PRO A 32 0.29 -6.91 2.33
CA PRO A 32 1.58 -6.82 3.01
C PRO A 32 2.76 -7.30 2.16
N GLU A 33 2.55 -8.30 1.29
CA GLU A 33 3.60 -8.85 0.43
C GLU A 33 4.10 -7.81 -0.59
N GLU A 34 3.24 -6.90 -1.04
CA GLU A 34 3.64 -5.85 -1.99
C GLU A 34 4.60 -4.84 -1.34
N ILE A 35 4.43 -4.58 -0.04
CA ILE A 35 5.40 -3.80 0.75
C ILE A 35 6.71 -4.58 0.91
N ALA A 36 6.63 -5.87 1.24
CA ALA A 36 7.81 -6.71 1.40
C ALA A 36 8.65 -6.77 0.11
N HIS A 37 8.00 -6.91 -1.05
CA HIS A 37 8.68 -6.88 -2.34
C HIS A 37 9.39 -5.55 -2.63
N GLY A 38 8.81 -4.41 -2.26
CA GLY A 38 9.48 -3.12 -2.40
C GLY A 38 10.68 -2.95 -1.46
N ILE A 39 10.62 -3.53 -0.26
CA ILE A 39 11.78 -3.58 0.64
C ILE A 39 12.90 -4.41 0.02
N VAL A 40 12.59 -5.60 -0.52
CA VAL A 40 13.58 -6.44 -1.22
C VAL A 40 14.23 -5.66 -2.37
N PHE A 41 13.43 -4.99 -3.20
CA PHE A 41 13.93 -4.15 -4.29
C PHE A 41 14.93 -3.08 -3.80
N LEU A 42 14.63 -2.39 -2.69
CA LEU A 42 15.52 -1.38 -2.13
C LEU A 42 16.80 -2.00 -1.55
N VAL A 43 16.68 -3.12 -0.83
CA VAL A 43 17.83 -3.81 -0.22
C VAL A 43 18.80 -4.35 -1.28
N GLU A 44 18.30 -4.77 -2.43
CA GLU A 44 19.12 -5.29 -3.53
C GLU A 44 19.88 -4.19 -4.30
N ASN A 45 19.53 -2.91 -4.11
CA ASN A 45 20.15 -1.80 -4.84
C ASN A 45 21.12 -0.99 -3.97
N GLU A 46 22.42 -1.20 -4.15
CA GLU A 46 23.47 -0.52 -3.38
C GLU A 46 23.65 0.98 -3.71
N PHE A 47 23.10 1.45 -4.83
CA PHE A 47 23.31 2.82 -5.32
C PHE A 47 22.10 3.74 -5.08
N THR A 48 21.09 3.26 -4.35
CA THR A 48 19.88 4.01 -4.03
C THR A 48 19.92 4.49 -2.59
N THR A 49 19.79 5.81 -2.38
CA THR A 49 19.70 6.41 -1.04
C THR A 49 18.92 7.72 -1.08
N GLY A 50 18.33 8.12 0.05
CA GLY A 50 17.65 9.42 0.20
C GLY A 50 16.33 9.57 -0.58
N ILE A 51 15.72 8.47 -1.02
CA ILE A 51 14.46 8.48 -1.76
C ILE A 51 13.31 7.90 -0.95
N HIS A 52 12.10 8.22 -1.37
CA HIS A 52 10.88 7.53 -0.96
C HIS A 52 10.41 6.62 -2.10
N LEU A 53 10.21 5.34 -1.80
CA LEU A 53 9.52 4.41 -2.70
C LEU A 53 8.05 4.31 -2.25
N TYR A 54 7.15 4.87 -3.06
CA TYR A 54 5.71 4.77 -2.80
C TYR A 54 5.16 3.44 -3.32
N ILE A 55 4.52 2.68 -2.43
CA ILE A 55 3.87 1.40 -2.71
C ILE A 55 2.42 1.51 -2.23
N ASP A 56 1.62 2.27 -2.97
CA ASP A 56 0.34 2.76 -2.50
C ASP A 56 -0.77 2.72 -3.56
N GLY A 57 -0.59 1.91 -4.61
CA GLY A 57 -1.56 1.76 -5.70
C GLY A 57 -1.90 3.05 -6.44
N GLY A 58 -0.99 4.04 -6.41
CA GLY A 58 -1.16 5.33 -7.09
C GLY A 58 -1.78 6.42 -6.22
N TYR A 59 -2.02 6.16 -4.92
CA TYR A 59 -2.67 7.11 -4.02
C TYR A 59 -1.96 8.47 -3.97
N THR A 60 -0.63 8.48 -3.94
CA THR A 60 0.17 9.72 -3.86
C THR A 60 0.27 10.47 -5.19
N ALA A 61 0.04 9.81 -6.33
CA ALA A 61 0.38 10.33 -7.66
C ALA A 61 -0.79 10.93 -8.45
N GLN A 62 -2.00 10.92 -7.88
CA GLN A 62 -3.24 11.36 -8.54
C GLN A 62 -3.48 12.87 -8.40
#